data_AF-A0AAX3PKZ4-F1
#
_entry.id   AF-A0AAX3PKZ4-F1
#
_cell.length_a   1.000
_cell.length_b   1.000
_cell.length_c   1.000
_cell.angle_alpha   90.00
_cell.angle_beta   90.00
_cell.angle_gamma   90.00
#
_symmetry.space_group_name_H-M   'P 1'
#
loop_
_entity.id
_entity.type
_entity.pdbx_description
1 polymer ?
#
loop_
_entity_poly.entity_id
_entity_poly.type
_entity_poly.pdbx_seq_one_letter_code
_entity_poly.pdbx_strand_id
1 'polypeptide(L)'
;MKKQFGILIFSSFFAITGCNAKSVEKDVTSKIKVEPCGFDYDVDNFYCKADKINLYKKNVGNKPNFNSNYTIIKINDGKYFRIVALNQKDLKVYPLNYQIDYKSKFDYSVNNDSLCVTGDFYAYRDDYSNSKLCFKVINGSFVKTNISETSPKSTKESNLKKVLIPNFSNYFLKCLKSNSQSKCEKLSDSENHVYKLDDVKNISPEIYGVLSDNKINNLNLDGVKFLPNIGSSQFIIGEKYHDTDNGSTTFFYLIRIKPKVDVFNLGESYSIDGKYNLNYKDSMGNNKNIKLN
;
A
#
# COMPACT_ATOMS: atom_id res chain seq x y z
N MET A 1 -3.48 45.47 -87.26
CA MET A 1 -2.71 45.54 -85.99
C MET A 1 -3.50 46.36 -84.96
N LYS A 2 -3.74 45.78 -83.77
CA LYS A 2 -4.20 46.32 -82.46
C LYS A 2 -5.20 47.49 -82.47
N LYS A 3 -6.53 47.27 -82.40
CA LYS A 3 -7.42 47.07 -81.22
C LYS A 3 -7.36 48.15 -80.10
N GLN A 4 -8.26 49.13 -80.27
CA GLN A 4 -9.28 49.70 -79.37
C GLN A 4 -9.05 49.88 -77.85
N PHE A 5 -9.38 51.12 -77.45
CA PHE A 5 -9.74 51.65 -76.14
C PHE A 5 -10.78 50.84 -75.35
N GLY A 6 -10.70 50.93 -74.02
CA GLY A 6 -11.76 50.53 -73.07
C GLY A 6 -11.53 51.15 -71.69
N ILE A 7 -12.57 51.76 -71.14
CA ILE A 7 -12.62 52.71 -70.02
C ILE A 7 -12.80 52.02 -68.66
N LEU A 8 -12.32 52.71 -67.61
CA LEU A 8 -12.56 52.57 -66.16
C LEU A 8 -13.99 52.15 -65.74
N ILE A 9 -14.12 51.26 -64.74
CA ILE A 9 -15.09 51.39 -63.63
C ILE A 9 -14.50 50.81 -62.34
N PHE A 10 -14.51 51.63 -61.28
CA PHE A 10 -14.27 51.29 -59.87
C PHE A 10 -15.51 50.59 -59.29
N SER A 11 -15.36 49.52 -58.51
CA SER A 11 -16.30 49.22 -57.42
C SER A 11 -15.70 48.28 -56.37
N SER A 12 -15.53 48.82 -55.17
CA SER A 12 -15.27 48.14 -53.90
C SER A 12 -16.51 47.38 -53.40
N PHE A 13 -16.36 46.20 -52.79
CA PHE A 13 -16.84 45.87 -51.45
C PHE A 13 -16.55 44.40 -51.05
N PHE A 14 -15.89 44.27 -49.90
CA PHE A 14 -15.81 43.18 -48.93
C PHE A 14 -16.36 41.77 -49.26
N ALA A 15 -15.49 40.77 -49.10
CA ALA A 15 -15.83 39.54 -48.38
C ALA A 15 -14.60 39.07 -47.58
N ILE A 16 -14.71 39.20 -46.26
CA ILE A 16 -13.84 38.56 -45.28
C ILE A 16 -14.15 37.06 -45.32
N THR A 17 -13.20 36.24 -45.76
CA THR A 17 -13.16 34.84 -45.36
C THR A 17 -11.77 34.56 -44.82
N GLY A 18 -11.73 34.42 -43.50
CA GLY A 18 -10.51 34.13 -42.76
C GLY A 18 -9.87 32.86 -43.27
N CYS A 19 -8.69 33.01 -43.86
CA CYS A 19 -7.67 31.99 -43.68
C CYS A 19 -7.19 32.11 -42.24
N ASN A 20 -7.90 31.41 -41.36
CA ASN A 20 -7.27 30.78 -40.20
C ASN A 20 -6.12 29.95 -40.78
N ALA A 21 -4.95 30.57 -40.92
CA ALA A 21 -3.72 29.83 -40.80
C ALA A 21 -3.79 29.24 -39.41
N LYS A 22 -4.31 28.00 -39.32
CA LYS A 22 -4.07 27.13 -38.18
C LYS A 22 -2.61 27.35 -37.90
N SER A 23 -2.30 27.97 -36.76
CA SER A 23 -1.01 27.76 -36.16
C SER A 23 -0.87 26.26 -36.18
N VAL A 24 0.05 25.76 -36.99
CA VAL A 24 0.55 24.42 -36.80
C VAL A 24 1.18 24.53 -35.42
N GLU A 25 0.34 24.27 -34.42
CA GLU A 25 0.73 23.82 -33.11
C GLU A 25 1.67 22.69 -33.49
N LYS A 26 2.96 22.99 -33.47
CA LYS A 26 3.98 21.96 -33.56
C LYS A 26 3.62 21.09 -32.39
N ASP A 27 2.96 19.99 -32.71
CA ASP A 27 2.66 18.87 -31.86
C ASP A 27 4.02 18.33 -31.42
N VAL A 28 4.64 19.07 -30.49
CA VAL A 28 5.60 18.55 -29.55
C VAL A 28 4.72 17.73 -28.61
N THR A 29 4.21 16.61 -29.11
CA THR A 29 3.70 15.52 -28.29
C THR A 29 4.91 15.06 -27.50
N SER A 30 5.12 15.73 -26.38
CA SER A 30 6.24 15.56 -25.48
C SER A 30 6.32 14.09 -25.11
N LYS A 31 7.40 13.43 -25.53
CA LYS A 31 7.70 12.02 -25.25
C LYS A 31 8.03 11.87 -23.77
N ILE A 32 7.07 12.14 -22.89
CA ILE A 32 7.20 11.78 -21.48
C ILE A 32 7.37 10.27 -21.43
N LYS A 33 8.50 9.84 -20.88
CA LYS A 33 8.82 8.43 -20.69
C LYS A 33 8.78 8.14 -19.20
N VAL A 34 7.94 7.21 -18.77
CA VAL A 34 7.81 6.83 -17.37
C VAL A 34 8.49 5.47 -17.18
N GLU A 35 9.44 5.40 -16.25
CA GLU A 35 10.20 4.17 -15.99
C GLU A 35 10.37 3.98 -14.47
N PRO A 36 9.77 2.93 -13.85
CA PRO A 36 8.79 1.99 -14.42
C PRO A 36 7.36 2.56 -14.51
N CYS A 37 6.47 1.89 -15.26
CA CYS A 37 5.04 2.25 -15.33
C CYS A 37 4.22 1.86 -14.08
N GLY A 38 4.76 0.99 -13.24
CA GLY A 38 4.13 0.43 -12.05
C GLY A 38 5.10 -0.48 -11.32
N PHE A 39 4.75 -0.84 -10.10
CA PHE A 39 5.44 -1.85 -9.29
C PHE A 39 4.53 -3.08 -9.10
N ASP A 40 5.05 -4.17 -8.56
CA ASP A 40 4.33 -5.47 -8.46
C ASP A 40 2.99 -5.40 -7.70
N TYR A 41 2.82 -4.40 -6.83
CA TYR A 41 1.59 -4.15 -6.07
C TYR A 41 0.65 -3.14 -6.75
N ASP A 42 1.04 -2.55 -7.87
CA ASP A 42 0.25 -1.58 -8.60
C ASP A 42 -0.70 -2.26 -9.57
N VAL A 43 -1.97 -1.86 -9.51
CA VAL A 43 -2.97 -2.27 -10.49
C VAL A 43 -2.85 -1.40 -11.74
N ASP A 44 -2.81 -2.05 -12.92
CA ASP A 44 -2.89 -1.41 -14.24
C ASP A 44 -1.87 -0.31 -14.52
N ASN A 45 -0.57 -0.56 -14.30
CA ASN A 45 0.50 0.36 -14.70
C ASN A 45 0.23 1.82 -14.23
N PHE A 46 -0.02 1.99 -12.93
CA PHE A 46 -0.54 3.21 -12.31
C PHE A 46 0.10 4.51 -12.82
N TYR A 47 1.43 4.57 -12.93
CA TYR A 47 2.16 5.79 -13.31
C TYR A 47 2.05 6.10 -14.81
N CYS A 48 1.63 5.15 -15.64
CA CYS A 48 1.43 5.32 -17.07
C CYS A 48 -0.02 5.57 -17.48
N LYS A 49 -0.94 5.69 -16.51
CA LYS A 49 -2.34 6.05 -16.80
C LYS A 49 -2.42 7.46 -17.41
N ALA A 50 -3.38 7.65 -18.31
CA ALA A 50 -3.50 8.87 -19.12
C ALA A 50 -3.62 10.15 -18.27
N ASP A 51 -4.33 10.09 -17.14
CA ASP A 51 -4.47 11.19 -16.20
C ASP A 51 -3.13 11.55 -15.52
N LYS A 52 -2.28 10.56 -15.23
CA LYS A 52 -0.93 10.77 -14.67
C LYS A 52 0.02 11.36 -15.72
N ILE A 53 -0.01 10.85 -16.95
CA ILE A 53 0.76 11.42 -18.06
C ILE A 53 0.39 12.90 -18.27
N ASN A 54 -0.91 13.22 -18.24
CA ASN A 54 -1.37 14.60 -18.36
C ASN A 54 -0.91 15.48 -17.19
N LEU A 55 -0.87 14.94 -15.96
CA LEU A 55 -0.30 15.63 -14.81
C LEU A 55 1.20 15.93 -15.02
N TYR A 56 1.97 14.98 -15.55
CA TYR A 56 3.39 15.18 -15.81
C TYR A 56 3.61 16.23 -16.90
N LYS A 57 2.81 16.20 -17.97
CA LYS A 57 2.85 17.22 -19.05
C LYS A 57 2.63 18.63 -18.53
N LYS A 58 1.67 18.80 -17.60
CA LYS A 58 1.41 20.10 -16.95
C LYS A 58 2.57 20.62 -16.09
N ASN A 59 3.51 19.75 -15.73
CA ASN A 59 4.69 20.11 -14.94
C ASN A 59 5.96 20.26 -15.77
N VAL A 60 5.91 20.04 -17.09
CA VAL A 60 7.05 20.27 -18.00
C VAL A 60 7.32 21.76 -18.11
N GLY A 61 8.59 22.15 -18.02
CA GLY A 61 9.03 23.56 -18.07
C GLY A 61 8.96 24.28 -16.73
N ASN A 62 8.42 23.64 -15.68
CA ASN A 62 8.47 24.19 -14.32
C ASN A 62 9.92 24.26 -13.83
N LYS A 63 10.20 25.28 -13.01
CA LYS A 63 11.50 25.40 -12.34
C LYS A 63 11.77 24.14 -11.50
N PRO A 64 12.92 23.47 -11.65
CA PRO A 64 13.30 22.34 -10.82
C PRO A 64 13.24 22.68 -9.33
N ASN A 65 12.71 21.76 -8.53
CA ASN A 65 12.62 21.89 -7.08
C ASN A 65 13.46 20.83 -6.34
N PHE A 66 14.14 19.95 -7.08
CA PHE A 66 14.94 18.85 -6.54
C PHE A 66 16.15 18.57 -7.43
N ASN A 67 17.32 18.39 -6.82
CA ASN A 67 18.57 17.98 -7.49
C ASN A 67 18.83 18.70 -8.84
N SER A 68 18.68 20.02 -8.85
CA SER A 68 18.88 20.98 -9.96
C SER A 68 18.09 20.77 -11.25
N ASN A 69 17.71 19.54 -11.62
CA ASN A 69 17.12 19.18 -12.90
C ASN A 69 15.75 18.51 -12.74
N TYR A 70 15.33 18.19 -11.52
CA TYR A 70 14.11 17.43 -11.27
C TYR A 70 13.01 18.28 -10.65
N THR A 71 11.78 17.94 -10.99
CA THR A 71 10.58 18.38 -10.30
C THR A 71 9.95 17.19 -9.60
N ILE A 72 9.90 17.24 -8.26
CA ILE A 72 9.12 16.31 -7.45
C ILE A 72 7.64 16.62 -7.61
N ILE A 73 6.87 15.61 -8.00
CA ILE A 73 5.42 15.66 -8.13
C ILE A 73 4.82 14.68 -7.12
N LYS A 74 3.90 15.18 -6.30
CA LYS A 74 3.12 14.38 -5.35
C LYS A 74 1.77 14.08 -5.95
N ILE A 75 1.46 12.81 -6.15
CA ILE A 75 0.20 12.33 -6.70
C ILE A 75 -0.66 11.88 -5.53
N ASN A 76 -1.85 12.46 -5.39
CA ASN A 76 -2.82 12.00 -4.40
C ASN A 76 -3.45 10.68 -4.87
N ASP A 77 -3.30 9.64 -4.06
CA ASP A 77 -3.84 8.29 -4.24
C ASP A 77 -4.78 7.94 -3.05
N GLY A 78 -5.73 8.83 -2.78
CA GLY A 78 -6.67 8.70 -1.67
C GLY A 78 -6.06 9.09 -0.33
N LYS A 79 -5.66 8.11 0.48
CA LYS A 79 -5.02 8.35 1.80
C LYS A 79 -3.50 8.49 1.71
N TYR A 80 -2.92 8.25 0.54
CA TYR A 80 -1.48 8.21 0.36
C TYR A 80 -1.02 9.20 -0.72
N PHE A 81 0.23 9.63 -0.61
CA PHE A 81 0.98 10.23 -1.70
C PHE A 81 1.82 9.16 -2.40
N ARG A 82 1.80 9.20 -3.73
CA ARG A 82 2.80 8.57 -4.59
C ARG A 82 3.70 9.64 -5.14
N ILE A 83 5.01 9.39 -5.15
CA ILE A 83 6.00 10.40 -5.51
C ILE A 83 6.66 10.03 -6.83
N VAL A 84 6.85 11.03 -7.70
CA VAL A 84 7.68 10.88 -8.90
C VAL A 84 8.66 12.04 -9.02
N ALA A 85 9.83 11.79 -9.59
CA ALA A 85 10.74 12.83 -10.05
C ALA A 85 10.67 12.96 -11.57
N LEU A 86 10.23 14.11 -12.07
CA LEU A 86 10.26 14.45 -13.49
C LEU A 86 11.57 15.17 -13.81
N ASN A 87 12.40 14.59 -14.68
CA ASN A 87 13.60 15.24 -15.18
C ASN A 87 13.21 16.26 -16.27
N GLN A 88 13.48 17.54 -16.02
CA GLN A 88 13.11 18.63 -16.91
C GLN A 88 13.95 18.69 -18.19
N LYS A 89 15.09 17.97 -18.26
CA LYS A 89 15.96 17.95 -19.44
C LYS A 89 15.54 16.91 -20.47
N ASP A 90 15.30 15.67 -20.04
CA ASP A 90 15.01 14.54 -20.93
C ASP A 90 13.55 14.05 -20.86
N LEU A 91 12.73 14.69 -20.02
CA LEU A 91 11.30 14.41 -19.81
C LEU A 91 11.02 12.97 -19.33
N LYS A 92 12.00 12.33 -18.70
CA LYS A 92 11.81 11.05 -18.03
C LYS A 92 11.21 11.24 -16.64
N VAL A 93 10.30 10.35 -16.27
CA VAL A 93 9.62 10.32 -14.97
C VAL A 93 10.06 9.07 -14.23
N TYR A 94 10.52 9.28 -13.00
CA TYR A 94 11.03 8.23 -12.12
C TYR A 94 10.13 8.11 -10.89
N PRO A 95 9.28 7.08 -10.82
CA PRO A 95 8.48 6.82 -9.63
C PRO A 95 9.30 6.34 -8.44
N LEU A 96 8.91 6.79 -7.25
CA LEU A 96 9.36 6.22 -5.99
C LEU A 96 8.50 5.01 -5.64
N ASN A 97 9.14 3.91 -5.28
CA ASN A 97 8.49 2.64 -4.95
C ASN A 97 7.88 2.60 -3.54
N TYR A 98 7.06 3.61 -3.22
CA TYR A 98 6.34 3.73 -1.95
C TYR A 98 5.01 4.47 -2.10
N GLN A 99 3.98 3.98 -1.42
CA GLN A 99 2.86 4.81 -0.97
C GLN A 99 3.24 5.44 0.38
N ILE A 100 3.00 6.74 0.55
CA ILE A 100 3.44 7.50 1.72
C ILE A 100 2.22 8.15 2.37
N ASP A 101 2.04 8.04 3.69
CA ASP A 101 0.89 8.67 4.37
C ASP A 101 0.85 10.19 4.14
N TYR A 102 -0.35 10.74 3.96
CA TYR A 102 -0.56 12.16 3.66
C TYR A 102 -0.07 13.13 4.75
N LYS A 103 0.08 12.66 5.99
CA LYS A 103 0.61 13.45 7.11
C LYS A 103 2.14 13.56 7.11
N SER A 104 2.80 12.85 6.20
CA SER A 104 4.26 12.81 6.12
C SER A 104 4.87 14.16 5.76
N LYS A 105 6.03 14.45 6.34
CA LYS A 105 6.82 15.65 6.07
C LYS A 105 7.89 15.35 5.02
N PHE A 106 8.00 16.21 4.01
CA PHE A 106 8.95 16.04 2.92
C PHE A 106 10.00 17.15 2.99
N ASP A 107 11.26 16.76 2.89
CA ASP A 107 12.43 17.63 2.89
C ASP A 107 13.25 17.33 1.63
N TYR A 108 13.22 18.29 0.70
CA TYR A 108 13.98 18.27 -0.54
C TYR A 108 14.13 19.71 -1.02
N SER A 109 15.19 19.97 -1.78
CA SER A 109 15.41 21.28 -2.37
C SER A 109 16.18 21.18 -3.68
N VAL A 110 16.20 22.28 -4.43
CA VAL A 110 16.91 22.37 -5.70
C VAL A 110 18.42 22.12 -5.56
N ASN A 111 19.00 22.45 -4.40
CA ASN A 111 20.44 22.34 -4.13
C ASN A 111 20.82 21.05 -3.38
N ASN A 112 19.86 20.18 -3.09
CA ASN A 112 20.09 18.92 -2.39
C ASN A 112 19.72 17.75 -3.32
N ASP A 113 20.59 16.74 -3.39
CA ASP A 113 20.38 15.53 -4.18
C ASP A 113 19.55 14.46 -3.44
N SER A 114 19.21 14.72 -2.17
CA SER A 114 18.44 13.85 -1.30
C SER A 114 17.00 14.35 -1.09
N LEU A 115 16.04 13.44 -1.31
CA LEU A 115 14.64 13.55 -0.91
C LEU A 115 14.47 12.77 0.40
N CYS A 116 14.31 13.46 1.51
CA CYS A 116 14.00 12.84 2.79
C CYS A 116 12.52 12.98 3.11
N VAL A 117 11.91 11.92 3.63
CA VAL A 117 10.51 11.90 4.03
C VAL A 117 10.42 11.35 5.44
N THR A 118 9.64 12.00 6.30
CA THR A 118 9.36 11.54 7.67
C THR A 118 7.87 11.22 7.80
N GLY A 119 7.55 9.96 8.09
CA GLY A 119 6.18 9.48 8.23
C GLY A 119 6.07 7.98 8.03
N ASP A 120 4.91 7.54 7.52
CA ASP A 120 4.61 6.13 7.26
C ASP A 120 4.73 5.81 5.77
N PHE A 121 5.35 4.68 5.47
CA PHE A 121 5.66 4.19 4.13
C PHE A 121 5.09 2.79 3.96
N TYR A 122 4.48 2.57 2.80
CA TYR A 122 3.86 1.30 2.44
C TYR A 122 4.39 0.84 1.08
N ALA A 123 4.93 -0.37 1.04
CA ALA A 123 5.37 -1.07 -0.17
C ALA A 123 5.18 -2.58 0.02
N TYR A 124 5.17 -3.35 -1.07
CA TYR A 124 4.85 -4.79 -1.04
C TYR A 124 5.57 -5.62 0.05
N ARG A 125 6.79 -5.23 0.49
CA ARG A 125 7.55 -5.90 1.58
C ARG A 125 8.34 -4.98 2.52
N ASP A 126 8.30 -3.67 2.30
CA ASP A 126 9.21 -2.70 2.94
C ASP A 126 8.41 -1.60 3.65
N ASP A 127 7.52 -1.96 4.57
CA ASP A 127 6.75 -0.96 5.31
C ASP A 127 7.58 -0.33 6.42
N TYR A 128 7.44 0.98 6.60
CA TYR A 128 8.10 1.72 7.67
C TYR A 128 7.09 2.61 8.37
N SER A 129 7.05 2.55 9.71
CA SER A 129 6.19 3.43 10.51
C SER A 129 7.02 4.48 11.23
N ASN A 130 6.52 5.72 11.30
CA ASN A 130 7.14 6.86 11.97
C ASN A 130 8.67 6.94 11.74
N SER A 131 9.06 6.78 10.48
CA SER A 131 10.46 6.65 10.08
C SER A 131 10.87 7.80 9.19
N LYS A 132 12.17 8.11 9.18
CA LYS A 132 12.75 9.05 8.22
C LYS A 132 13.55 8.26 7.18
N LEU A 133 13.05 8.22 5.95
CA LEU A 133 13.73 7.60 4.81
C LEU A 133 14.25 8.69 3.88
N CYS A 134 15.47 8.52 3.37
CA CYS A 134 16.08 9.42 2.41
C CYS A 134 16.43 8.69 1.11
N PHE A 135 16.14 9.33 -0.02
CA PHE A 135 16.29 8.76 -1.35
C PHE A 135 17.07 9.71 -2.26
N LYS A 136 17.84 9.14 -3.19
CA LYS A 136 18.49 9.88 -4.27
C LYS A 136 18.07 9.30 -5.62
N VAL A 137 18.05 10.12 -6.67
CA VAL A 137 17.87 9.60 -8.04
C VAL A 137 19.25 9.28 -8.61
N ILE A 138 19.56 7.99 -8.78
CA ILE A 138 20.82 7.49 -9.33
C ILE A 138 20.47 6.65 -10.55
N ASN A 139 21.12 6.93 -11.69
CA ASN A 139 20.88 6.23 -12.96
C ASN A 139 19.40 6.12 -13.36
N GLY A 140 18.61 7.16 -13.06
CA GLY A 140 17.19 7.19 -13.37
C GLY A 140 16.34 6.26 -12.49
N SER A 141 16.71 6.08 -11.23
CA SER A 141 15.89 5.36 -10.26
C SER A 141 16.09 5.93 -8.86
N PHE A 142 15.04 5.92 -8.05
CA PHE A 142 15.17 6.25 -6.63
C PHE A 142 15.90 5.13 -5.89
N VAL A 143 17.03 5.48 -5.28
CA VAL A 143 17.84 4.62 -4.42
C VAL A 143 17.69 5.11 -2.99
N LYS A 144 17.30 4.20 -2.10
CA LYS A 144 17.23 4.45 -0.66
C LYS A 144 18.67 4.58 -0.12
N THR A 145 18.96 5.68 0.57
CA THR A 145 20.33 6.03 1.01
C THR A 145 20.51 6.10 2.52
N ASN A 146 19.44 6.42 3.27
CA ASN A 146 19.47 6.45 4.72
C ASN A 146 18.09 6.11 5.29
N ILE A 147 18.09 5.46 6.45
CA ILE A 147 16.93 5.15 7.27
C ILE A 147 17.25 5.59 8.70
N SER A 148 16.48 6.52 9.23
CA SER A 148 16.47 6.87 10.64
C SER A 148 15.10 6.54 11.19
N GLU A 149 14.96 5.33 11.72
CA GLU A 149 13.74 4.92 12.42
C GLU A 149 13.73 5.64 13.77
N THR A 150 12.77 6.55 13.97
CA THR A 150 12.45 6.97 15.34
C THR A 150 11.72 5.81 15.98
N SER A 151 12.46 4.93 16.64
CA SER A 151 11.86 3.93 17.53
C SER A 151 10.86 4.66 18.42
N PRO A 152 9.57 4.25 18.42
CA PRO A 152 8.61 4.86 19.32
C PRO A 152 9.11 4.64 20.75
N LYS A 153 9.37 5.74 21.47
CA LYS A 153 9.47 5.69 22.93
C LYS A 153 8.21 4.98 23.43
N SER A 154 8.44 3.93 24.20
CA SER A 154 7.43 3.06 24.78
C SER A 154 6.36 3.84 25.55
N THR A 155 5.16 3.91 25.00
CA THR A 155 3.89 3.87 25.72
C THR A 155 2.99 2.95 24.92
N LYS A 156 3.09 1.65 25.18
CA LYS A 156 2.42 0.57 24.44
C LYS A 156 0.90 0.62 24.68
N GLU A 157 0.16 1.35 23.85
CA GLU A 157 -0.97 0.68 23.21
C GLU A 157 -0.39 -0.06 22.01
N SER A 158 -0.54 -1.38 21.99
CA SER A 158 -0.06 -2.18 20.86
C SER A 158 -0.82 -1.74 19.61
N ASN A 159 -0.13 -1.34 18.55
CA ASN A 159 -0.71 -1.13 17.21
C ASN A 159 -1.28 -2.44 16.59
N LEU A 160 -1.34 -3.51 17.38
CA LEU A 160 -1.94 -4.78 17.03
C LEU A 160 -3.45 -4.62 16.93
N LYS A 161 -3.94 -4.82 15.72
CA LYS A 161 -5.34 -4.89 15.41
C LYS A 161 -5.92 -6.16 16.02
N LYS A 162 -6.97 -5.97 16.79
CA LYS A 162 -7.71 -7.07 17.41
C LYS A 162 -8.89 -7.46 16.51
N VAL A 163 -9.09 -8.76 16.38
CA VAL A 163 -10.21 -9.36 15.69
C VAL A 163 -11.52 -8.89 16.33
N LEU A 164 -12.46 -8.44 15.51
CA LEU A 164 -13.82 -8.20 15.97
C LEU A 164 -14.55 -9.55 16.04
N ILE A 165 -15.22 -9.80 17.16
CA ILE A 165 -15.99 -11.02 17.38
C ILE A 165 -17.45 -10.73 16.99
N PRO A 166 -18.17 -11.63 16.29
CA PRO A 166 -17.86 -13.04 16.02
C PRO A 166 -16.86 -13.29 14.88
N ASN A 167 -16.06 -14.36 14.98
CA ASN A 167 -15.08 -14.76 13.96
C ASN A 167 -15.07 -16.29 13.73
N PHE A 168 -14.73 -16.72 12.52
CA PHE A 168 -14.64 -18.12 12.12
C PHE A 168 -13.37 -18.35 11.29
N SER A 169 -12.73 -19.51 11.45
CA SER A 169 -11.62 -19.96 10.58
C SER A 169 -11.93 -19.86 9.08
N ASN A 170 -13.16 -20.16 8.67
CA ASN A 170 -13.64 -20.06 7.30
C ASN A 170 -14.41 -18.75 6.99
N TYR A 171 -14.16 -17.67 7.74
CA TYR A 171 -14.85 -16.38 7.57
C TYR A 171 -14.82 -15.90 6.12
N PHE A 172 -13.65 -15.92 5.49
CA PHE A 172 -13.49 -15.47 4.12
C PHE A 172 -14.37 -16.25 3.14
N LEU A 173 -14.31 -17.59 3.19
CA LEU A 173 -15.13 -18.48 2.37
C LEU A 173 -16.63 -18.28 2.62
N LYS A 174 -17.04 -18.03 3.87
CA LYS A 174 -18.43 -17.69 4.19
C LYS A 174 -18.83 -16.34 3.62
N CYS A 175 -17.97 -15.33 3.71
CA CYS A 175 -18.22 -14.01 3.15
C CYS A 175 -18.42 -14.09 1.63
N LEU A 176 -17.58 -14.86 0.92
CA LEU A 176 -17.64 -15.05 -0.53
C LEU A 176 -18.99 -15.62 -1.02
N LYS A 177 -19.72 -16.36 -0.16
CA LYS A 177 -21.05 -16.88 -0.53
C LYS A 177 -22.08 -15.80 -0.80
N SER A 178 -21.86 -14.56 -0.33
CA SER A 178 -22.87 -13.49 -0.39
C SER A 178 -22.29 -12.12 -0.75
N ASN A 179 -20.98 -12.03 -1.01
CA ASN A 179 -20.28 -10.77 -1.28
C ASN A 179 -19.20 -10.98 -2.35
N SER A 180 -18.71 -9.88 -2.93
CA SER A 180 -17.59 -9.93 -3.85
C SER A 180 -16.29 -10.26 -3.12
N GLN A 181 -15.35 -10.87 -3.85
CA GLN A 181 -14.02 -11.18 -3.35
C GLN A 181 -13.31 -9.95 -2.76
N SER A 182 -13.27 -8.83 -3.50
CA SER A 182 -12.67 -7.58 -3.00
C SER A 182 -13.29 -7.08 -1.69
N LYS A 183 -14.60 -7.26 -1.49
CA LYS A 183 -15.26 -6.88 -0.24
C LYS A 183 -14.83 -7.81 0.90
N CYS A 184 -14.74 -9.12 0.64
CA CYS A 184 -14.31 -10.09 1.63
C CYS A 184 -12.83 -9.97 2.00
N GLU A 185 -11.97 -9.61 1.05
CA GLU A 185 -10.55 -9.34 1.28
C GLU A 185 -10.40 -8.14 2.21
N LYS A 186 -11.07 -7.02 1.89
CA LYS A 186 -11.11 -5.83 2.75
C LYS A 186 -11.64 -6.13 4.14
N LEU A 187 -12.70 -6.93 4.24
CA LEU A 187 -13.27 -7.31 5.53
C LEU A 187 -12.34 -8.22 6.32
N SER A 188 -11.68 -9.19 5.67
CA SER A 188 -10.69 -10.07 6.29
C SER A 188 -9.50 -9.29 6.84
N ASP A 189 -8.97 -8.34 6.08
CA ASP A 189 -7.92 -7.43 6.55
C ASP A 189 -8.41 -6.51 7.67
N SER A 190 -9.72 -6.22 7.68
CA SER A 190 -10.31 -5.35 8.69
C SER A 190 -10.66 -6.05 10.00
N GLU A 191 -11.11 -7.30 9.96
CA GLU A 191 -11.74 -8.00 11.09
C GLU A 191 -11.01 -9.29 11.48
N ASN A 192 -10.14 -9.82 10.62
CA ASN A 192 -9.50 -11.13 10.77
C ASN A 192 -8.00 -11.09 10.40
N HIS A 193 -7.35 -9.96 10.70
CA HIS A 193 -5.97 -9.71 10.30
C HIS A 193 -4.99 -10.68 10.96
N VAL A 194 -4.11 -11.28 10.14
CA VAL A 194 -3.05 -12.20 10.55
C VAL A 194 -1.71 -11.49 10.49
N TYR A 195 -1.00 -11.48 11.62
CA TYR A 195 0.36 -10.99 11.71
C TYR A 195 1.34 -12.14 11.53
N LYS A 196 2.40 -11.96 10.73
CA LYS A 196 3.54 -12.89 10.76
C LYS A 196 4.30 -12.70 12.06
N LEU A 197 4.97 -13.75 12.54
CA LEU A 197 5.72 -13.68 13.81
C LEU A 197 6.78 -12.58 13.82
N ASP A 198 7.49 -12.39 12.71
CA ASP A 198 8.49 -11.32 12.59
C ASP A 198 7.86 -9.91 12.64
N ASP A 199 6.65 -9.73 12.11
CA ASP A 199 5.93 -8.47 12.23
C ASP A 199 5.57 -8.19 13.70
N VAL A 200 5.17 -9.22 14.43
CA VAL A 200 4.86 -9.11 15.87
C VAL A 200 6.09 -8.71 16.67
N LYS A 201 7.29 -9.18 16.30
CA LYS A 201 8.56 -8.79 16.94
C LYS A 201 8.74 -7.28 16.95
N ASN A 202 8.45 -6.65 15.81
CA ASN A 202 8.61 -5.21 15.64
C ASN A 202 7.49 -4.43 16.32
N ILE A 203 6.24 -4.92 16.24
CA ILE A 203 5.06 -4.19 16.74
C ILE A 203 4.86 -4.37 18.25
N SER A 204 5.16 -5.56 18.78
CA SER A 204 4.98 -5.90 20.20
C SER A 204 6.04 -6.90 20.68
N PRO A 205 7.26 -6.43 20.99
CA PRO A 205 8.38 -7.27 21.42
C PRO A 205 8.09 -8.16 22.64
N GLU A 206 7.22 -7.69 23.55
CA GLU A 206 6.81 -8.45 24.74
C GLU A 206 5.97 -9.68 24.38
N ILE A 207 5.00 -9.50 23.48
CA ILE A 207 4.19 -10.62 22.98
C ILE A 207 5.08 -11.56 22.16
N TYR A 208 5.96 -11.02 21.33
CA TYR A 208 6.92 -11.84 20.60
C TYR A 208 7.80 -12.68 21.53
N GLY A 209 8.24 -12.12 22.66
CA GLY A 209 8.96 -12.86 23.69
C GLY A 209 8.17 -14.06 24.23
N VAL A 210 6.86 -13.90 24.44
CA VAL A 210 5.98 -15.02 24.82
C VAL A 210 5.85 -16.05 23.69
N LEU A 211 5.67 -15.60 22.44
CA LEU A 211 5.54 -16.51 21.29
C LEU A 211 6.86 -17.25 20.98
N SER A 212 7.99 -16.65 21.33
CA SER A 212 9.33 -17.24 21.17
C SER A 212 9.72 -18.19 22.30
N ASP A 213 8.90 -18.30 23.36
CA ASP A 213 9.08 -19.32 24.39
C ASP A 213 9.03 -20.72 23.76
N ASN A 214 9.92 -21.62 24.17
CA ASN A 214 10.05 -22.97 23.59
C ASN A 214 8.71 -23.73 23.54
N LYS A 215 7.80 -23.51 24.49
CA LYS A 215 6.48 -24.15 24.52
C LYS A 215 5.62 -23.76 23.32
N ILE A 216 5.74 -22.52 22.84
CA ILE A 216 4.96 -22.00 21.70
C ILE A 216 5.77 -22.09 20.42
N ASN A 217 7.08 -21.81 20.47
CA ASN A 217 7.95 -21.83 19.30
C ASN A 217 7.94 -23.20 18.59
N ASN A 218 7.89 -24.29 19.36
CA ASN A 218 7.79 -25.67 18.81
C ASN A 218 6.54 -25.94 17.98
N LEU A 219 5.50 -25.10 18.08
CA LEU A 219 4.32 -25.21 17.23
C LEU A 219 4.64 -24.86 15.77
N ASN A 220 5.71 -24.08 15.52
CA ASN A 220 6.08 -23.52 14.23
C ASN A 220 4.89 -22.81 13.57
N LEU A 221 4.40 -21.75 14.22
CA LEU A 221 3.28 -20.96 13.72
C LEU A 221 3.73 -20.06 12.57
N ASP A 222 2.91 -19.98 11.53
CA ASP A 222 3.14 -19.09 10.38
C ASP A 222 2.58 -17.69 10.62
N GLY A 223 1.56 -17.58 11.46
CA GLY A 223 0.94 -16.31 11.80
C GLY A 223 0.08 -16.35 13.05
N VAL A 224 -0.32 -15.16 13.51
CA VAL A 224 -1.13 -14.98 14.71
C VAL A 224 -2.20 -13.90 14.53
N LYS A 225 -3.37 -14.12 15.13
CA LYS A 225 -4.48 -13.17 15.23
C LYS A 225 -4.69 -12.76 16.67
N PHE A 226 -4.82 -11.47 16.94
CA PHE A 226 -5.06 -10.97 18.29
C PHE A 226 -6.55 -10.91 18.60
N LEU A 227 -6.97 -11.49 19.72
CA LEU A 227 -8.34 -11.34 20.18
C LEU A 227 -8.48 -10.08 21.06
N PRO A 228 -9.71 -9.56 21.25
CA PRO A 228 -10.01 -8.55 22.26
C PRO A 228 -9.48 -8.97 23.63
N ASN A 229 -9.16 -8.00 24.49
CA ASN A 229 -8.92 -8.32 25.90
C ASN A 229 -10.26 -8.73 26.51
N ILE A 230 -10.29 -9.86 27.21
CA ILE A 230 -11.51 -10.42 27.80
C ILE A 230 -11.27 -10.47 29.30
N GLY A 231 -11.82 -9.50 30.02
CA GLY A 231 -11.48 -9.29 31.43
C GLY A 231 -9.98 -9.05 31.61
N SER A 232 -9.36 -9.83 32.49
CA SER A 232 -7.90 -9.81 32.73
C SER A 232 -7.11 -10.71 31.78
N SER A 233 -7.79 -11.46 30.92
CA SER A 233 -7.17 -12.44 30.04
C SER A 233 -6.92 -11.85 28.65
N GLN A 234 -5.84 -12.32 28.04
CA GLN A 234 -5.46 -11.96 26.68
C GLN A 234 -5.16 -13.23 25.90
N PHE A 235 -5.80 -13.35 24.75
CA PHE A 235 -5.76 -14.54 23.90
C PHE A 235 -5.32 -14.18 22.47
N ILE A 236 -4.69 -15.16 21.82
CA ILE A 236 -4.20 -15.11 20.46
C ILE A 236 -4.65 -16.41 19.76
N ILE A 237 -5.01 -16.32 18.48
CA ILE A 237 -5.15 -17.50 17.63
C ILE A 237 -3.87 -17.65 16.81
N GLY A 238 -3.12 -18.72 17.01
CA GLY A 238 -2.00 -19.10 16.16
C GLY A 238 -2.47 -19.93 14.98
N GLU A 239 -1.86 -19.70 13.82
CA GLU A 239 -2.13 -20.43 12.57
C GLU A 239 -0.86 -21.13 12.10
N LYS A 240 -1.04 -22.37 11.67
CA LYS A 240 0.00 -23.17 11.02
C LYS A 240 -0.54 -23.70 9.70
N TYR A 241 0.08 -23.29 8.61
CA TYR A 241 -0.25 -23.74 7.27
C TYR A 241 0.53 -25.03 6.97
N HIS A 242 -0.18 -26.00 6.42
CA HIS A 242 0.37 -27.28 6.02
C HIS A 242 -0.07 -27.57 4.60
N ASP A 243 0.84 -27.36 3.66
CA ASP A 243 0.64 -27.67 2.26
C ASP A 243 1.19 -29.06 1.95
N THR A 244 0.36 -29.88 1.31
CA THR A 244 0.72 -31.20 0.79
C THR A 244 0.36 -31.26 -0.69
N ASP A 245 0.90 -32.25 -1.41
CA ASP A 245 0.53 -32.51 -2.81
C ASP A 245 -0.98 -32.74 -3.00
N ASN A 246 -1.69 -33.13 -1.93
CA ASN A 246 -3.12 -33.43 -1.94
C ASN A 246 -4.00 -32.24 -1.47
N GLY A 247 -3.38 -31.12 -1.08
CA GLY A 247 -4.09 -29.91 -0.67
C GLY A 247 -3.46 -29.19 0.52
N SER A 248 -4.06 -28.05 0.85
CA SER A 248 -3.65 -27.16 1.93
C SER A 248 -4.58 -27.30 3.13
N THR A 249 -4.00 -27.48 4.32
CA THR A 249 -4.72 -27.50 5.59
C THR A 249 -4.17 -26.41 6.51
N THR A 250 -5.01 -25.84 7.36
CA THR A 250 -4.57 -24.90 8.40
C THR A 250 -4.92 -25.48 9.76
N PHE A 251 -3.93 -25.55 10.64
CA PHE A 251 -4.13 -25.89 12.04
C PHE A 251 -4.16 -24.62 12.89
N PHE A 252 -5.09 -24.57 13.83
CA PHE A 252 -5.33 -23.43 14.69
C PHE A 252 -5.00 -23.77 16.14
N TYR A 253 -4.45 -22.79 16.86
CA TYR A 253 -4.12 -22.90 18.27
C TYR A 253 -4.67 -21.70 19.04
N LEU A 254 -5.34 -21.92 20.17
CA LEU A 254 -5.66 -20.85 21.11
C LEU A 254 -4.49 -20.71 22.08
N ILE A 255 -3.89 -19.53 22.13
CA ILE A 255 -2.78 -19.21 23.03
C ILE A 255 -3.28 -18.15 24.00
N ARG A 256 -3.39 -18.51 25.28
CA ARG A 256 -3.60 -17.54 26.35
C ARG A 256 -2.23 -16.99 26.73
N ILE A 257 -2.05 -15.68 26.67
CA ILE A 257 -0.78 -15.03 27.06
C ILE A 257 -0.85 -14.38 28.44
N LYS A 258 -2.05 -14.03 28.91
CA LYS A 258 -2.32 -13.54 30.27
C LYS A 258 -3.55 -14.24 30.86
N PRO A 259 -3.58 -14.53 32.17
CA PRO A 259 -2.51 -14.29 33.15
C PRO A 259 -1.37 -15.32 33.09
N LYS A 260 -1.60 -16.49 32.49
CA LYS A 260 -0.62 -17.57 32.36
C LYS A 260 -0.61 -18.12 30.93
N VAL A 261 0.59 -18.43 30.46
CA VAL A 261 0.83 -18.97 29.12
C VAL A 261 0.34 -20.40 28.97
N ASP A 262 -0.77 -20.57 28.25
CA ASP A 262 -1.39 -21.86 27.94
C ASP A 262 -1.76 -21.95 26.47
N VAL A 263 -1.68 -23.18 25.94
CA VAL A 263 -1.88 -23.48 24.51
C VAL A 263 -2.92 -24.57 24.39
N PHE A 264 -3.92 -24.36 23.53
CA PHE A 264 -4.94 -25.35 23.19
C PHE A 264 -4.91 -25.59 21.69
N ASN A 265 -4.84 -26.85 21.28
CA ASN A 265 -4.97 -27.24 19.88
C ASN A 265 -6.46 -27.18 19.49
N LEU A 266 -6.80 -26.35 18.51
CA LEU A 266 -8.16 -26.18 18.00
C LEU A 266 -8.45 -27.03 16.75
N GLY A 267 -7.45 -27.77 16.26
CA GLY A 267 -7.56 -28.56 15.04
C GLY A 267 -7.70 -27.68 13.79
N GLU A 268 -8.49 -28.14 12.83
CA GLU A 268 -8.60 -27.51 11.50
C GLU A 268 -9.68 -26.44 11.40
N SER A 269 -10.48 -26.24 12.47
CA SER A 269 -11.51 -25.22 12.45
C SER A 269 -11.91 -24.74 13.83
N TYR A 270 -12.20 -23.45 13.92
CA TYR A 270 -12.78 -22.83 15.10
C TYR A 270 -13.83 -21.77 14.73
N SER A 271 -14.64 -21.42 15.73
CA SER A 271 -15.54 -20.27 15.74
C SER A 271 -15.53 -19.59 17.10
N ILE A 272 -15.74 -18.28 17.13
CA ILE A 272 -15.91 -17.50 18.35
C ILE A 272 -17.19 -16.66 18.18
N ASP A 273 -18.12 -16.81 19.10
CA ASP A 273 -19.37 -16.03 19.10
C ASP A 273 -19.23 -14.70 19.86
N GLY A 274 -20.20 -13.79 19.70
CA GLY A 274 -20.24 -12.49 20.38
C GLY A 274 -20.27 -12.55 21.92
N LYS A 275 -20.44 -13.74 22.49
CA LYS A 275 -20.36 -13.98 23.94
C LYS A 275 -19.02 -14.58 24.35
N TYR A 276 -18.02 -14.62 23.47
CA TYR A 276 -16.69 -15.19 23.71
C TYR A 276 -16.69 -16.69 23.97
N ASN A 277 -17.65 -17.43 23.41
CA ASN A 277 -17.59 -18.89 23.40
C ASN A 277 -16.82 -19.34 22.15
N LEU A 278 -15.67 -19.98 22.35
CA LEU A 278 -14.87 -20.58 21.29
C LEU A 278 -15.31 -22.03 21.09
N ASN A 279 -15.80 -22.37 19.90
CA ASN A 279 -16.10 -23.75 19.51
C ASN A 279 -15.05 -24.26 18.52
N TYR A 280 -14.67 -25.52 18.64
CA TYR A 280 -13.72 -26.18 17.75
C TYR A 280 -13.98 -27.68 17.69
N LYS A 281 -13.31 -28.38 16.77
CA LYS A 281 -13.28 -29.84 16.73
C LYS A 281 -11.91 -30.33 17.17
N ASP A 282 -11.89 -31.23 18.15
CA ASP A 282 -10.64 -31.85 18.56
C ASP A 282 -10.13 -32.85 17.50
N SER A 283 -8.95 -33.43 17.74
CA SER A 283 -8.34 -34.39 16.82
C SER A 283 -9.15 -35.68 16.63
N MET A 284 -10.15 -35.93 17.46
CA MET A 284 -11.09 -37.05 17.36
C MET A 284 -12.39 -36.66 16.65
N GLY A 285 -12.52 -35.40 16.21
CA GLY A 285 -13.71 -34.88 15.55
C GLY A 285 -14.84 -34.47 16.50
N ASN A 286 -14.62 -34.52 17.82
CA ASN A 286 -15.64 -34.13 18.79
C ASN A 286 -15.74 -32.62 18.88
N ASN A 287 -16.97 -32.11 18.95
CA ASN A 287 -17.21 -30.70 19.20
C ASN A 287 -16.82 -30.37 20.64
N LYS A 288 -15.96 -29.36 20.78
CA LYS A 288 -15.50 -28.82 22.07
C LYS A 288 -15.83 -27.34 22.14
N ASN A 289 -15.96 -26.86 23.37
CA ASN A 289 -16.23 -25.46 23.66
C ASN A 289 -15.30 -24.97 24.79
N ILE A 290 -14.77 -23.76 24.63
CA ILE A 290 -13.99 -23.05 25.65
C ILE A 290 -14.63 -21.67 25.82
N LYS A 291 -14.98 -21.33 27.06
CA LYS A 291 -15.32 -19.96 27.41
C LYS A 291 -14.02 -19.16 27.55
N LEU A 292 -13.88 -18.09 26.78
CA LEU A 292 -12.79 -17.15 26.98
C LEU A 292 -13.16 -16.22 28.15
N ASN A 293 -12.39 -16.25 29.23
CA ASN A 293 -12.58 -15.45 30.45
C ASN A 293 -11.24 -15.05 31.08
#